data_AF-A0A7X3ZJI4-F1
#
_entry.id   AF-A0A7X3ZJI4-F1
#
_cell.length_a   1.000
_cell.length_b   1.000
_cell.length_c   1.000
_cell.angle_alpha   90.00
_cell.angle_beta   90.00
_cell.angle_gamma   90.00
#
_symmetry.space_group_name_H-M   'P 1'
#
loop_
_entity.id
_entity.type
_entity.pdbx_description
1 polymer ?
#
loop_
_entity_poly.entity_id
_entity_poly.type
_entity_poly.pdbx_seq_one_letter_code
_entity_poly.pdbx_strand_id
1 'polypeptide(L)'
;MKTTLYFTLTLITFLTLVSAPNGFAQDASGKVGLVYFLPNDRQPEPDIDAKMDTLIRNVQQFYADHLENHGFGRKTFQFETDENGKAVVEHVNGRLTDEEYIYGVGRAAGEIHEQLDPRIYLCVLGTSRGGGVYFKGIAFTNFSSYVPTAAHELGHAFGLQHDDRRSNIKLILTEQIAEDNMLLSFCSAANLDVHPFFNTGDQEVNQNTNIQILPPIQSPQDAIRLRFNVTDPDGLHLAILYSTFQSGTSKNGELHVFNNWDIIDCKLIEGRSTTVEFDTNLLTKGNSSVDLRVLDVHGNKKNTRFQN
;
A
#
# COMPACT_ATOMS: atom_id res chain seq x y z
N MET A 1 20.89 -44.85 57.12
CA MET A 1 21.00 -44.55 55.67
C MET A 1 19.62 -44.08 55.23
N LYS A 2 19.43 -42.77 54.98
CA LYS A 2 19.39 -42.12 53.65
C LYS A 2 18.25 -42.72 52.78
N THR A 3 17.27 -42.00 52.23
CA THR A 3 17.12 -40.57 51.94
C THR A 3 15.67 -40.32 51.49
N THR A 4 15.18 -39.11 51.79
CA THR A 4 13.96 -38.43 51.32
C THR A 4 13.74 -38.55 49.80
N LEU A 5 12.50 -38.76 49.35
CA LEU A 5 12.09 -38.67 47.95
C LEU A 5 11.15 -37.48 47.75
N TYR A 6 11.66 -36.43 47.10
CA TYR A 6 10.88 -35.35 46.48
C TYR A 6 10.77 -35.66 44.98
N PHE A 7 9.60 -35.55 44.35
CA PHE A 7 9.47 -35.24 42.91
C PHE A 7 8.04 -34.70 42.66
N THR A 8 7.88 -33.38 42.70
CA THR A 8 7.62 -32.44 41.58
C THR A 8 6.18 -32.38 41.07
N LEU A 9 5.56 -31.26 41.42
CA LEU A 9 4.32 -30.68 40.90
C LEU A 9 4.46 -30.46 39.39
N THR A 10 3.64 -31.11 38.57
CA THR A 10 3.61 -30.86 37.12
C THR A 10 2.64 -29.71 36.87
N LEU A 11 3.21 -28.54 36.55
CA LEU A 11 2.51 -27.31 36.21
C LEU A 11 1.84 -27.48 34.83
N ILE A 12 0.51 -27.54 34.81
CA ILE A 12 -0.29 -27.49 33.58
C ILE A 12 -0.08 -26.11 32.96
N THR A 13 0.75 -26.05 31.93
CA THR A 13 0.97 -24.82 31.16
C THR A 13 -0.10 -24.75 30.08
N PHE A 14 -1.03 -23.82 30.25
CA PHE A 14 -2.02 -23.42 29.25
C PHE A 14 -1.26 -22.92 28.00
N LEU A 15 -1.19 -23.73 26.95
CA LEU A 15 -0.77 -23.24 25.64
C LEU A 15 -2.01 -22.64 24.96
N THR A 16 -2.22 -21.35 25.19
CA THR A 16 -3.14 -20.55 24.38
C THR A 16 -2.62 -20.55 22.94
N LEU A 17 -3.35 -21.21 22.03
CA LEU A 17 -3.27 -20.91 20.60
C LEU A 17 -3.66 -19.45 20.40
N VAL A 18 -2.67 -18.57 20.33
CA VAL A 18 -2.85 -17.25 19.73
C VAL A 18 -2.76 -17.46 18.22
N SER A 19 -3.91 -17.72 17.60
CA SER A 19 -4.05 -17.59 16.15
C SER A 19 -4.01 -16.10 15.82
N ALA A 20 -2.83 -15.56 15.57
CA ALA A 20 -2.68 -14.29 14.88
C ALA A 20 -2.54 -14.58 13.38
N PRO A 21 -3.52 -14.23 12.51
CA PRO A 21 -3.27 -14.17 11.09
C PRO A 21 -2.65 -12.80 10.79
N ASN A 22 -1.42 -12.58 11.23
CA ASN A 22 -0.60 -11.46 10.80
C ASN A 22 0.68 -12.04 10.21
N GLY A 23 0.51 -12.62 9.03
CA GLY A 23 1.57 -13.25 8.26
C GLY A 23 1.18 -13.28 6.79
N PHE A 24 0.84 -12.13 6.21
CA PHE A 24 1.09 -11.97 4.78
C PHE A 24 2.58 -11.66 4.63
N ALA A 25 3.39 -12.68 4.86
CA ALA A 25 4.80 -12.65 4.57
C ALA A 25 5.07 -13.79 3.57
N GLN A 26 5.60 -13.38 2.42
CA GLN A 26 6.76 -14.04 1.83
C GLN A 26 6.49 -15.32 1.02
N ASP A 27 5.75 -15.19 -0.08
CA ASP A 27 6.00 -15.98 -1.31
C ASP A 27 5.25 -15.45 -2.55
N ALA A 28 5.20 -14.12 -2.73
CA ALA A 28 4.77 -13.56 -4.01
C ALA A 28 6.01 -13.35 -4.87
N SER A 29 5.98 -13.78 -6.13
CA SER A 29 7.10 -13.78 -7.10
C SER A 29 7.73 -12.41 -7.44
N GLY A 30 7.57 -11.38 -6.61
CA GLY A 30 8.03 -10.01 -6.85
C GLY A 30 7.37 -9.36 -8.06
N LYS A 31 6.36 -10.02 -8.64
CA LYS A 31 5.71 -9.66 -9.89
C LYS A 31 4.24 -9.42 -9.67
N VAL A 32 3.72 -8.38 -10.33
CA VAL A 32 2.30 -8.10 -10.42
C VAL A 32 1.65 -9.14 -11.33
N GLY A 33 0.60 -9.79 -10.84
CA GLY A 33 -0.25 -10.65 -11.64
C GLY A 33 -1.32 -9.83 -12.37
N LEU A 34 -1.82 -10.37 -13.49
CA LEU A 34 -2.91 -9.75 -14.25
C LEU A 34 -4.12 -10.65 -14.22
N VAL A 35 -5.29 -10.08 -13.91
CA VAL A 35 -6.55 -10.83 -13.87
C VAL A 35 -7.56 -10.18 -14.79
N TYR A 36 -8.18 -10.98 -15.65
CA TYR A 36 -9.44 -10.62 -16.28
C TYR A 36 -10.58 -11.33 -15.55
N PHE A 37 -11.46 -10.55 -14.92
CA PHE A 37 -12.59 -11.08 -14.19
C PHE A 37 -13.88 -10.90 -15.00
N LEU A 38 -14.56 -12.00 -15.31
CA LEU A 38 -15.73 -12.03 -16.19
C LEU A 38 -16.97 -12.52 -15.43
N PRO A 39 -18.01 -11.68 -15.23
CA PRO A 39 -19.30 -12.13 -14.70
C PRO A 39 -19.96 -13.22 -15.56
N ASN A 40 -20.78 -14.08 -14.97
CA ASN A 40 -21.31 -15.30 -15.63
C ASN A 40 -22.30 -15.04 -16.78
N ASP A 41 -22.84 -13.84 -16.87
CA ASP A 41 -23.85 -13.40 -17.84
C ASP A 41 -23.28 -12.45 -18.89
N ARG A 42 -21.96 -12.27 -18.90
CA ARG A 42 -21.23 -11.39 -19.82
C ARG A 42 -20.46 -12.21 -20.85
N GLN A 43 -20.26 -11.61 -22.01
CA GLN A 43 -19.33 -12.14 -23.00
C GLN A 43 -17.93 -11.54 -22.76
N PRO A 44 -16.86 -12.32 -22.98
CA PRO A 44 -15.51 -11.80 -22.86
C PRO A 44 -15.27 -10.66 -23.85
N GLU A 45 -14.54 -9.65 -23.42
CA GLU A 45 -14.09 -8.56 -24.27
C GLU A 45 -13.13 -9.09 -25.34
N PRO A 46 -13.32 -8.79 -26.64
CA PRO A 46 -12.41 -9.22 -27.68
C PRO A 46 -10.99 -8.70 -27.45
N ASP A 47 -9.99 -9.55 -27.70
CA ASP A 47 -8.56 -9.24 -27.59
C ASP A 47 -8.12 -8.73 -26.20
N ILE A 48 -8.82 -9.15 -25.14
CA ILE A 48 -8.56 -8.67 -23.78
C ILE A 48 -7.13 -8.85 -23.31
N ASP A 49 -6.47 -9.95 -23.68
CA ASP A 49 -5.08 -10.22 -23.28
C ASP A 49 -4.11 -9.20 -23.90
N ALA A 50 -4.27 -8.88 -25.19
CA ALA A 50 -3.44 -7.90 -25.89
C ALA A 50 -3.68 -6.48 -25.36
N LYS A 51 -4.94 -6.18 -25.02
CA LYS A 51 -5.36 -4.94 -24.37
C LYS A 51 -4.71 -4.78 -22.99
N MET A 52 -4.73 -5.83 -22.17
CA MET A 52 -4.12 -5.83 -20.84
C MET A 52 -2.59 -5.78 -20.91
N ASP A 53 -1.97 -6.47 -21.87
CA ASP A 53 -0.52 -6.37 -22.14
C ASP A 53 -0.10 -4.92 -22.44
N THR A 54 -0.87 -4.23 -23.29
CA THR A 54 -0.64 -2.82 -23.60
C THR A 54 -0.82 -1.94 -22.35
N LEU A 55 -1.89 -2.15 -21.59
CA LEU A 55 -2.19 -1.38 -20.38
C LEU A 55 -1.07 -1.50 -19.35
N ILE A 56 -0.66 -2.71 -18.98
CA ILE A 56 0.34 -2.92 -17.92
C ILE A 56 1.71 -2.33 -18.29
N ARG A 57 2.10 -2.37 -19.58
CA ARG A 57 3.34 -1.75 -20.07
C ARG A 57 3.28 -0.23 -20.00
N ASN A 58 2.15 0.36 -20.35
CA ASN A 58 1.97 1.81 -20.21
C ASN A 58 1.98 2.23 -18.72
N VAL A 59 1.39 1.42 -17.83
CA VAL A 59 1.46 1.65 -16.39
C VAL A 59 2.91 1.51 -15.89
N GLN A 60 3.66 0.49 -16.31
CA GLN A 60 5.09 0.37 -15.99
C GLN A 60 5.88 1.60 -16.43
N GLN A 61 5.64 2.09 -17.64
CA GLN A 61 6.28 3.27 -18.21
C GLN A 61 5.97 4.52 -17.38
N PHE A 62 4.70 4.69 -16.98
CA PHE A 62 4.28 5.78 -16.09
C PHE A 62 5.07 5.77 -14.77
N TYR A 63 5.16 4.62 -14.11
CA TYR A 63 5.91 4.50 -12.86
C TYR A 63 7.41 4.75 -13.03
N ALA A 64 8.01 4.29 -14.13
CA ALA A 64 9.42 4.53 -14.45
C ALA A 64 9.72 6.01 -14.63
N ASP A 65 8.88 6.72 -15.40
CA ASP A 65 9.01 8.16 -15.62
C ASP A 65 8.82 8.93 -14.32
N HIS A 66 7.86 8.51 -13.49
CA HIS A 66 7.62 9.15 -12.20
C HIS A 66 8.83 9.06 -11.26
N LEU A 67 9.45 7.88 -11.15
CA LEU A 67 10.64 7.68 -10.31
C LEU A 67 11.88 8.40 -10.86
N GLU A 68 12.09 8.35 -12.17
CA GLU A 68 13.20 9.04 -12.83
C GLU A 68 13.11 10.56 -12.64
N ASN A 69 11.93 11.12 -12.86
CA ASN A 69 11.68 12.54 -12.70
C ASN A 69 11.93 13.03 -11.27
N HIS A 70 11.67 12.20 -10.25
CA HIS A 70 11.94 12.54 -8.85
C HIS A 70 13.38 12.27 -8.40
N GLY A 71 14.25 11.78 -9.30
CA GLY A 71 15.67 11.56 -9.04
C GLY A 71 16.00 10.20 -8.41
N PHE A 72 15.06 9.25 -8.39
CA PHE A 72 15.25 7.90 -7.85
C PHE A 72 15.75 6.88 -8.90
N GLY A 73 16.11 7.38 -10.08
CA GLY A 73 16.51 6.56 -11.22
C GLY A 73 15.33 5.92 -11.93
N ARG A 74 15.61 5.38 -13.12
CA ARG A 74 14.59 4.78 -13.98
C ARG A 74 14.36 3.31 -13.62
N LYS A 75 13.36 3.05 -12.79
CA LYS A 75 12.95 1.69 -12.40
C LYS A 75 11.43 1.57 -12.29
N THR A 76 10.93 0.35 -12.38
CA THR A 76 9.49 0.07 -12.31
C THR A 76 9.25 -1.34 -11.78
N PHE A 77 8.01 -1.64 -11.44
CA PHE A 77 7.63 -2.97 -10.96
C PHE A 77 7.74 -4.02 -12.06
N GLN A 78 7.92 -5.29 -11.70
CA GLN A 78 7.85 -6.41 -12.65
C GLN A 78 6.43 -6.98 -12.72
N PHE A 79 6.07 -7.57 -13.86
CA PHE A 79 4.82 -8.33 -14.02
C PHE A 79 5.09 -9.66 -14.72
N GLU A 80 4.11 -10.57 -14.69
CA GLU A 80 4.27 -11.90 -15.27
C GLU A 80 4.20 -11.91 -16.79
N THR A 81 5.17 -12.58 -17.41
CA THR A 81 5.22 -12.76 -18.86
C THR A 81 5.43 -14.22 -19.22
N ASP A 82 4.89 -14.63 -20.37
CA ASP A 82 5.16 -15.92 -20.98
C ASP A 82 6.60 -15.97 -21.56
N GLU A 83 6.96 -17.12 -22.15
CA GLU A 83 8.27 -17.34 -22.79
C GLU A 83 8.54 -16.39 -23.97
N ASN A 84 7.50 -15.79 -24.55
CA ASN A 84 7.59 -14.82 -25.64
C ASN A 84 7.60 -13.37 -25.14
N GLY A 85 7.59 -13.16 -23.82
CA GLY A 85 7.56 -11.84 -23.20
C GLY A 85 6.19 -11.16 -23.21
N LYS A 86 5.10 -11.86 -23.57
CA LYS A 86 3.72 -11.35 -23.49
C LYS A 86 3.20 -11.47 -22.08
N ALA A 87 2.40 -10.50 -21.64
CA ALA A 87 1.72 -10.54 -20.36
C ALA A 87 0.90 -11.83 -20.19
N VAL A 88 1.06 -12.50 -19.05
CA VAL A 88 0.20 -13.61 -18.64
C VAL A 88 -1.04 -13.03 -17.98
N VAL A 89 -2.21 -13.30 -18.54
CA VAL A 89 -3.50 -12.88 -18.00
C VAL A 89 -4.24 -14.11 -17.46
N GLU A 90 -4.54 -14.08 -16.17
CA GLU A 90 -5.35 -15.08 -15.48
C GLU A 90 -6.83 -14.76 -15.72
N HIS A 91 -7.58 -15.69 -16.32
CA HIS A 91 -9.00 -15.51 -16.58
C HIS A 91 -9.82 -16.12 -15.45
N VAL A 92 -10.55 -15.29 -14.71
CA VAL A 92 -11.42 -15.70 -13.61
C VAL A 92 -12.87 -15.53 -14.02
N ASN A 93 -13.59 -16.64 -14.08
CA ASN A 93 -15.04 -16.63 -14.33
C ASN A 93 -15.78 -16.44 -13.01
N GLY A 94 -16.48 -15.32 -12.90
CA GLY A 94 -17.33 -15.00 -11.77
C GLY A 94 -18.53 -15.94 -11.69
N ARG A 95 -18.97 -16.25 -10.47
CA ARG A 95 -20.14 -17.09 -10.21
C ARG A 95 -21.47 -16.34 -10.32
N LEU A 96 -21.44 -15.01 -10.27
CA LEU A 96 -22.61 -14.13 -10.21
C LEU A 96 -22.79 -13.33 -11.49
N THR A 97 -23.93 -12.65 -11.61
CA THR A 97 -24.21 -11.75 -12.73
C THR A 97 -23.44 -10.43 -12.60
N ASP A 98 -23.30 -9.71 -13.70
CA ASP A 98 -22.70 -8.37 -13.77
C ASP A 98 -23.29 -7.43 -12.71
N GLU A 99 -24.62 -7.40 -12.58
CA GLU A 99 -25.34 -6.56 -11.61
C GLU A 99 -24.91 -6.81 -10.16
N GLU A 100 -24.62 -8.06 -9.81
CA GLU A 100 -24.20 -8.42 -8.45
C GLU A 100 -22.78 -7.95 -8.12
N TYR A 101 -21.91 -7.76 -9.12
CA TYR A 101 -20.55 -7.25 -8.92
C TYR A 101 -20.47 -5.72 -8.91
N ILE A 102 -21.43 -5.01 -9.51
CA ILE A 102 -21.46 -3.53 -9.57
C ILE A 102 -21.34 -2.89 -8.17
N TYR A 103 -21.89 -3.53 -7.13
CA TYR A 103 -21.91 -3.00 -5.77
C TYR A 103 -20.99 -3.75 -4.79
N GLY A 104 -20.15 -4.65 -5.29
CA GLY A 104 -19.42 -5.59 -4.45
C GLY A 104 -18.11 -6.09 -5.04
N VAL A 105 -17.14 -5.20 -5.28
CA VAL A 105 -15.77 -5.60 -5.67
C VAL A 105 -15.12 -6.56 -4.68
N GLY A 106 -15.55 -6.54 -3.41
CA GLY A 106 -15.15 -7.53 -2.41
C GLY A 106 -15.58 -8.96 -2.74
N ARG A 107 -16.67 -9.16 -3.49
CA ARG A 107 -17.10 -10.48 -3.98
C ARG A 107 -16.14 -10.99 -5.06
N ALA A 108 -15.83 -10.16 -6.06
CA ALA A 108 -14.85 -10.48 -7.09
C ALA A 108 -13.48 -10.78 -6.47
N ALA A 109 -13.02 -9.94 -5.53
CA ALA A 109 -11.78 -10.18 -4.79
C ALA A 109 -11.79 -11.52 -4.01
N GLY A 110 -12.93 -11.88 -3.41
CA GLY A 110 -13.10 -13.17 -2.74
C GLY A 110 -12.91 -14.33 -3.70
N GLU A 111 -13.57 -14.28 -4.86
CA GLU A 111 -13.48 -15.33 -5.88
C GLU A 111 -12.09 -15.43 -6.53
N ILE A 112 -11.39 -14.31 -6.68
CA ILE A 112 -10.00 -14.28 -7.15
C ILE A 112 -9.09 -14.95 -6.12
N HIS A 113 -9.20 -14.59 -4.83
CA HIS A 113 -8.39 -15.20 -3.77
C HIS A 113 -8.70 -16.67 -3.50
N GLU A 114 -9.88 -17.16 -3.90
CA GLU A 114 -10.20 -18.60 -3.87
C GLU A 114 -9.48 -19.39 -4.97
N GLN A 115 -9.08 -18.72 -6.06
CA GLN A 115 -8.58 -19.37 -7.28
C GLN A 115 -7.10 -19.14 -7.52
N LEU A 116 -6.56 -18.01 -7.08
CA LEU A 116 -5.19 -17.58 -7.37
C LEU A 116 -4.39 -17.35 -6.09
N ASP A 117 -3.07 -17.50 -6.20
CA ASP A 117 -2.15 -17.32 -5.08
C ASP A 117 -2.12 -15.87 -4.58
N PRO A 118 -1.95 -15.62 -3.26
CA PRO A 118 -1.91 -14.26 -2.73
C PRO A 118 -0.72 -13.43 -3.23
N ARG A 119 -1.01 -12.33 -3.93
CA ARG A 119 -0.03 -11.32 -4.38
C ARG A 119 -0.72 -10.02 -4.83
N ILE A 120 0.06 -9.06 -5.33
CA ILE A 120 -0.49 -7.86 -5.95
C ILE A 120 -1.01 -8.19 -7.35
N TYR A 121 -2.26 -7.80 -7.61
CA TYR A 121 -2.92 -7.98 -8.90
C TYR A 121 -3.39 -6.65 -9.48
N LEU A 122 -3.26 -6.49 -10.80
CA LEU A 122 -4.08 -5.58 -11.58
C LEU A 122 -5.22 -6.38 -12.22
N CYS A 123 -6.45 -6.09 -11.82
CA CYS A 123 -7.65 -6.78 -12.28
C CYS A 123 -8.49 -5.86 -13.18
N VAL A 124 -8.77 -6.30 -14.41
CA VAL A 124 -9.76 -5.66 -15.29
C VAL A 124 -11.10 -6.37 -15.12
N LEU A 125 -12.11 -5.62 -14.69
CA LEU A 125 -13.49 -6.09 -14.55
C LEU A 125 -14.22 -6.02 -15.89
N GLY A 126 -14.81 -7.13 -16.32
CA GLY A 126 -15.70 -7.23 -17.49
C GLY A 126 -17.12 -6.69 -17.27
N THR A 127 -17.30 -5.80 -16.28
CA THR A 127 -18.62 -5.31 -15.83
C THR A 127 -19.15 -4.19 -16.72
N SER A 128 -20.48 -3.98 -16.74
CA SER A 128 -21.11 -2.90 -17.53
C SER A 128 -20.96 -1.50 -16.93
N ARG A 129 -20.63 -1.41 -15.63
CA ARG A 129 -20.27 -0.16 -14.95
C ARG A 129 -18.82 -0.19 -14.52
N GLY A 130 -18.20 0.98 -14.59
CA GLY A 130 -16.76 1.15 -14.41
C GLY A 130 -16.40 2.16 -13.32
N GLY A 131 -15.33 1.85 -12.59
CA GLY A 131 -14.52 2.75 -11.79
C GLY A 131 -13.16 2.09 -11.48
N GLY A 132 -12.25 2.84 -10.89
CA GLY A 132 -11.06 2.30 -10.23
C GLY A 132 -11.38 2.03 -8.76
N VAL A 133 -10.91 0.91 -8.23
CA VAL A 133 -10.91 0.67 -6.78
C VAL A 133 -9.85 -0.33 -6.37
N TYR A 134 -9.10 -0.01 -5.33
CA TYR A 134 -8.22 -0.94 -4.67
C TYR A 134 -8.94 -1.71 -3.55
N PHE A 135 -8.76 -3.03 -3.50
CA PHE A 135 -9.26 -3.86 -2.42
C PHE A 135 -8.33 -5.06 -2.16
N LYS A 136 -7.77 -5.13 -0.93
CA LYS A 136 -6.98 -6.26 -0.42
C LYS A 136 -5.90 -6.77 -1.38
N GLY A 137 -5.01 -5.90 -1.85
CA GLY A 137 -3.92 -6.28 -2.76
C GLY A 137 -4.30 -6.30 -4.25
N ILE A 138 -5.58 -6.12 -4.59
CA ILE A 138 -6.06 -6.11 -5.97
C ILE A 138 -6.43 -4.68 -6.36
N ALA A 139 -5.81 -4.18 -7.42
CA ALA A 139 -6.19 -2.96 -8.10
C ALA A 139 -7.24 -3.29 -9.16
N PHE A 140 -8.50 -2.97 -8.89
CA PHE A 140 -9.58 -3.14 -9.86
C PHE A 140 -9.67 -1.92 -10.76
N THR A 141 -9.77 -2.19 -12.05
CA THR A 141 -10.04 -1.19 -13.06
C THR A 141 -11.03 -1.76 -14.08
N ASN A 142 -11.46 -0.94 -15.04
CA ASN A 142 -12.26 -1.39 -16.17
C ASN A 142 -11.51 -1.13 -17.47
N PHE A 143 -11.98 -1.71 -18.58
CA PHE A 143 -11.29 -1.55 -19.85
C PHE A 143 -11.36 -0.11 -20.42
N SER A 144 -12.40 0.67 -20.09
CA SER A 144 -12.48 2.08 -20.48
C SER A 144 -11.61 3.01 -19.63
N SER A 145 -10.93 2.48 -18.62
CA SER A 145 -10.07 3.25 -17.73
C SER A 145 -8.71 3.47 -18.39
N TYR A 146 -8.32 4.73 -18.46
CA TYR A 146 -7.01 5.12 -18.95
C TYR A 146 -5.92 4.70 -17.94
N VAL A 147 -4.68 4.61 -18.44
CA VAL A 147 -3.44 4.36 -17.67
C VAL A 147 -3.41 5.05 -16.29
N PRO A 148 -3.85 6.32 -16.12
CA PRO A 148 -3.87 6.99 -14.82
C PRO A 148 -4.65 6.24 -13.75
N THR A 149 -5.85 5.76 -14.06
CA THR A 149 -6.69 5.05 -13.09
C THR A 149 -6.08 3.71 -12.72
N ALA A 150 -5.59 2.94 -13.69
CA ALA A 150 -4.92 1.68 -13.41
C ALA A 150 -3.66 1.90 -12.55
N ALA A 151 -2.87 2.94 -12.85
CA ALA A 151 -1.71 3.31 -12.07
C ALA A 151 -2.10 3.74 -10.63
N HIS A 152 -3.20 4.47 -10.47
CA HIS A 152 -3.71 4.95 -9.17
C HIS A 152 -4.06 3.77 -8.27
N GLU A 153 -4.93 2.88 -8.74
CA GLU A 153 -5.36 1.74 -7.92
C GLU A 153 -4.20 0.77 -7.63
N LEU A 154 -3.27 0.61 -8.58
CA LEU A 154 -2.07 -0.18 -8.36
C LEU A 154 -1.13 0.50 -7.35
N GLY A 155 -1.12 1.82 -7.28
CA GLY A 155 -0.38 2.59 -6.26
C GLY A 155 -0.85 2.26 -4.86
N HIS A 156 -2.16 2.16 -4.65
CA HIS A 156 -2.71 1.66 -3.39
C HIS A 156 -2.28 0.23 -3.08
N ALA A 157 -2.18 -0.64 -4.08
CA ALA A 157 -1.66 -2.00 -3.89
C ALA A 157 -0.18 -2.03 -3.49
N PHE A 158 0.63 -1.06 -3.95
CA PHE A 158 1.99 -0.82 -3.46
C PHE A 158 2.04 -0.11 -2.09
N GLY A 159 0.88 0.14 -1.48
CA GLY A 159 0.75 0.74 -0.16
C GLY A 159 0.90 2.26 -0.15
N LEU A 160 0.70 2.92 -1.29
CA LEU A 160 0.55 4.37 -1.36
C LEU A 160 -0.80 4.79 -0.78
N GLN A 161 -0.84 5.99 -0.24
CA GLN A 161 -2.04 6.64 0.29
C GLN A 161 -2.28 7.93 -0.49
N HIS A 162 -3.50 8.44 -0.47
CA HIS A 162 -3.78 9.74 -1.07
C HIS A 162 -2.89 10.83 -0.47
N ASP A 163 -2.48 11.76 -1.32
CA ASP A 163 -1.71 12.93 -0.96
C ASP A 163 -2.52 14.18 -1.31
N ASP A 164 -3.40 14.58 -0.38
CA ASP A 164 -4.33 15.70 -0.57
C ASP A 164 -3.70 17.07 -0.28
N ARG A 165 -2.37 17.16 -0.19
CA ARG A 165 -1.66 18.43 0.10
C ARG A 165 -1.75 19.40 -1.08
N ARG A 166 -2.85 20.13 -1.23
CA ARG A 166 -3.06 21.05 -2.38
C ARG A 166 -2.07 22.22 -2.47
N SER A 167 -1.33 22.52 -1.40
CA SER A 167 -0.27 23.53 -1.38
C SER A 167 1.01 22.91 -0.82
N ASN A 168 2.15 23.16 -1.48
CA ASN A 168 3.51 22.71 -1.13
C ASN A 168 3.91 21.27 -1.53
N ILE A 169 3.21 20.60 -2.46
CA ILE A 169 3.75 19.37 -3.07
C ILE A 169 4.78 19.75 -4.14
N LYS A 170 5.96 19.12 -4.10
CA LYS A 170 6.83 19.01 -5.29
C LYS A 170 6.17 18.01 -6.24
N LEU A 171 5.24 18.51 -7.06
CA LEU A 171 4.63 17.73 -8.14
C LEU A 171 5.54 17.81 -9.35
N ILE A 172 5.74 16.68 -10.03
CA ILE A 172 6.28 16.68 -11.38
C ILE A 172 5.17 16.27 -12.32
N LEU A 173 4.62 17.25 -13.03
CA LEU A 173 3.62 17.01 -14.07
C LEU A 173 4.30 16.24 -15.20
N THR A 174 3.71 15.13 -15.60
CA THR A 174 4.05 14.43 -16.84
C THR A 174 3.03 14.84 -17.90
N GLU A 175 3.39 14.76 -19.19
CA GLU A 175 2.46 15.09 -20.28
C GLU A 175 1.17 14.25 -20.27
N GLN A 176 1.16 13.15 -19.51
CA GLN A 176 0.05 12.19 -19.44
C GLN A 176 -0.87 12.38 -18.23
N ILE A 177 -0.44 13.06 -17.14
CA ILE A 177 -1.25 13.21 -15.92
C ILE A 177 -0.98 14.55 -15.24
N ALA A 178 -2.01 15.41 -15.20
CA ALA A 178 -1.95 16.70 -14.51
C ALA A 178 -2.63 16.72 -13.12
N GLU A 179 -3.35 15.66 -12.72
CA GLU A 179 -4.32 15.75 -11.60
C GLU A 179 -4.21 14.65 -10.52
N ASP A 180 -3.34 13.65 -10.66
CA ASP A 180 -3.19 12.60 -9.63
C ASP A 180 -2.13 12.96 -8.59
N ASN A 181 -2.53 13.69 -7.54
CA ASN A 181 -1.60 14.12 -6.50
C ASN A 181 -0.94 12.94 -5.74
N MET A 182 -1.59 11.77 -5.67
CA MET A 182 -0.98 10.59 -5.06
C MET A 182 0.23 10.15 -5.86
N LEU A 183 0.05 9.91 -7.15
CA LEU A 183 1.09 9.35 -8.01
C LEU A 183 2.12 10.37 -8.48
N LEU A 184 1.94 11.66 -8.18
CA LEU A 184 2.85 12.72 -8.62
C LEU A 184 3.69 13.30 -7.47
N SER A 185 3.51 12.84 -6.24
CA SER A 185 4.23 13.36 -5.08
C SER A 185 5.62 12.74 -4.90
N PHE A 186 6.57 13.57 -4.43
CA PHE A 186 7.87 13.09 -3.97
C PHE A 186 7.78 12.00 -2.91
N CYS A 187 6.80 12.07 -2.00
CA CYS A 187 6.64 11.09 -0.92
C CYS A 187 6.26 9.71 -1.47
N SER A 188 5.43 9.68 -2.51
CA SER A 188 5.07 8.46 -3.21
C SER A 188 6.27 7.89 -3.96
N ALA A 189 6.98 8.72 -4.73
CA ALA A 189 8.21 8.31 -5.42
C ALA A 189 9.23 7.70 -4.43
N ALA A 190 9.49 8.38 -3.32
CA ALA A 190 10.40 7.90 -2.28
C ALA A 190 9.94 6.59 -1.62
N ASN A 191 8.63 6.37 -1.50
CA ASN A 191 8.09 5.11 -0.96
C ASN A 191 8.30 3.95 -1.94
N LEU A 192 8.04 4.19 -3.22
CA LEU A 192 8.24 3.20 -4.28
C LEU A 192 9.72 2.89 -4.52
N ASP A 193 10.61 3.86 -4.26
CA ASP A 193 12.05 3.73 -4.44
C ASP A 193 12.63 2.52 -3.70
N VAL A 194 12.11 2.16 -2.53
CA VAL A 194 12.55 0.98 -1.76
C VAL A 194 11.55 -0.16 -1.79
N HIS A 195 10.46 -0.03 -2.54
CA HIS A 195 9.42 -1.06 -2.56
C HIS A 195 9.92 -2.35 -3.21
N PRO A 196 9.65 -3.55 -2.62
CA PRO A 196 10.21 -4.82 -3.11
C PRO A 196 9.87 -5.13 -4.58
N PHE A 197 8.69 -4.75 -5.05
CA PHE A 197 8.29 -4.95 -6.46
C PHE A 197 9.13 -4.13 -7.44
N PHE A 198 9.72 -3.02 -7.01
CA PHE A 198 10.53 -2.11 -7.82
C PHE A 198 12.03 -2.40 -7.71
N ASN A 199 12.42 -3.25 -6.76
CA ASN A 199 13.80 -3.58 -6.45
C ASN A 199 13.93 -5.10 -6.33
N THR A 200 14.11 -5.75 -7.48
CA THR A 200 14.35 -7.19 -7.54
C THR A 200 15.77 -7.50 -7.06
N GLY A 201 15.90 -8.02 -5.85
CA GLY A 201 17.13 -8.47 -5.24
C GLY A 201 16.81 -9.37 -4.05
N ASP A 202 17.75 -10.23 -3.65
CA ASP A 202 17.58 -11.03 -2.45
C ASP A 202 17.34 -10.10 -1.27
N GLN A 203 16.20 -10.27 -0.59
CA GLN A 203 15.98 -9.56 0.65
C GLN A 203 16.96 -10.13 1.67
N GLU A 204 17.99 -9.33 1.99
CA GLU A 204 18.88 -9.64 3.11
C GLU A 204 18.05 -9.78 4.40
N VAL A 205 18.68 -10.35 5.42
CA VAL A 205 18.06 -10.48 6.74
C VAL A 205 17.67 -9.08 7.25
N ASN A 206 16.37 -8.79 7.22
CA ASN A 206 15.85 -7.50 7.64
C ASN A 206 15.62 -7.45 9.16
N GLN A 207 16.23 -6.49 9.81
CA GLN A 207 16.06 -6.17 11.21
C GLN A 207 14.90 -5.18 11.41
N ASN A 208 14.37 -5.14 12.62
CA ASN A 208 13.19 -4.32 12.89
C ASN A 208 13.56 -2.86 13.14
N THR A 209 12.90 -1.97 12.41
CA THR A 209 12.90 -0.53 12.73
C THR A 209 12.29 -0.28 14.11
N ASN A 210 12.96 0.55 14.92
CA ASN A 210 12.47 1.06 16.19
C ASN A 210 12.14 2.55 16.08
N ILE A 211 11.03 2.95 16.69
CA ILE A 211 10.58 4.34 16.76
C ILE A 211 10.28 4.68 18.22
N GLN A 212 10.98 5.68 18.74
CA GLN A 212 10.74 6.27 20.05
C GLN A 212 10.16 7.67 19.88
N ILE A 213 8.97 7.89 20.40
CA ILE A 213 8.34 9.21 20.47
C ILE A 213 9.06 10.04 21.54
N LEU A 214 9.45 11.26 21.18
CA LEU A 214 10.03 12.24 22.12
C LEU A 214 8.98 13.26 22.54
N PRO A 215 9.16 13.94 23.69
CA PRO A 215 8.25 14.99 24.13
C PRO A 215 8.09 16.07 23.04
N PRO A 216 6.85 16.45 22.69
CA PRO A 216 6.61 17.51 21.73
C PRO A 216 7.15 18.85 22.24
N ILE A 217 7.55 19.73 21.33
CA ILE A 217 7.94 21.11 21.67
C ILE A 217 6.91 22.06 21.07
N GLN A 218 6.56 23.12 21.79
CA GLN A 218 5.78 24.21 21.23
C GLN A 218 6.56 24.86 20.08
N SER A 219 5.97 24.84 18.89
CA SER A 219 6.51 25.52 17.70
C SER A 219 5.83 26.90 17.57
N PRO A 220 6.44 27.87 16.85
CA PRO A 220 5.77 29.14 16.55
C PRO A 220 4.43 28.93 15.83
N GLN A 221 3.53 29.92 15.90
CA GLN A 221 2.26 29.95 15.13
C GLN A 221 1.27 28.82 15.47
N ASP A 222 1.11 28.51 16.75
CA ASP A 222 0.17 27.48 17.26
C ASP A 222 0.41 26.06 16.70
N ALA A 223 1.61 25.81 16.18
CA ALA A 223 2.06 24.49 15.76
C ALA A 223 2.76 23.74 16.90
N ILE A 224 2.73 22.42 16.82
CA ILE A 224 3.47 21.51 17.70
C ILE A 224 4.57 20.86 16.86
N ARG A 225 5.78 20.85 17.41
CA ARG A 225 6.89 20.09 16.84
C ARG A 225 6.91 18.69 17.43
N LEU A 226 6.55 17.72 16.61
CA LEU A 226 6.66 16.30 16.92
C LEU A 226 8.07 15.83 16.60
N ARG A 227 8.63 14.98 17.47
CA ARG A 227 10.00 14.50 17.36
C ARG A 227 10.06 13.02 17.64
N PHE A 228 10.86 12.30 16.85
CA PHE A 228 10.97 10.86 16.93
C PHE A 228 12.42 10.45 16.77
N ASN A 229 12.92 9.63 17.69
CA ASN A 229 14.15 8.88 17.46
C ASN A 229 13.81 7.62 16.69
N VAL A 230 14.49 7.42 15.58
CA VAL A 230 14.26 6.30 14.67
C VAL A 230 15.58 5.58 14.47
N THR A 231 15.56 4.26 14.61
CA THR A 231 16.74 3.42 14.39
C THR A 231 16.39 2.20 13.57
N ASP A 232 17.24 1.87 12.62
CA ASP A 232 17.19 0.62 11.87
C ASP A 232 18.63 0.15 11.59
N PRO A 233 19.00 -1.09 11.96
CA PRO A 233 20.35 -1.61 11.74
C PRO A 233 20.76 -1.70 10.28
N ASP A 234 19.82 -1.86 9.36
CA ASP A 234 20.10 -2.08 7.94
C ASP A 234 20.14 -0.74 7.20
N GLY A 235 19.33 0.21 7.66
CA GLY A 235 19.39 1.61 7.25
C GLY A 235 18.00 2.22 7.14
N LEU A 236 17.94 3.53 7.28
CA LEU A 236 16.71 4.29 7.15
C LEU A 236 16.60 4.90 5.75
N HIS A 237 15.36 5.10 5.28
CA HIS A 237 15.09 5.68 3.96
C HIS A 237 14.10 6.85 4.01
N LEU A 238 12.92 6.64 4.60
CA LEU A 238 11.83 7.61 4.53
C LEU A 238 11.01 7.63 5.82
N ALA A 239 10.67 8.83 6.30
CA ALA A 239 9.68 9.06 7.33
C ALA A 239 8.48 9.81 6.74
N ILE A 240 7.25 9.34 6.98
CA ILE A 240 6.00 9.93 6.51
C ILE A 240 5.09 10.16 7.70
N LEU A 241 4.65 11.41 7.89
CA LEU A 241 3.65 11.76 8.90
C LEU A 241 2.27 11.80 8.24
N TYR A 242 1.32 11.07 8.83
CA TYR A 242 -0.07 11.00 8.41
C TYR A 242 -0.99 11.67 9.42
N SER A 243 -2.03 12.32 8.91
CA SER A 243 -3.19 12.66 9.72
C SER A 243 -4.17 11.50 9.69
N THR A 244 -4.78 11.22 10.84
CA THR A 244 -5.93 10.31 10.88
C THR A 244 -7.16 11.12 11.25
N PHE A 245 -8.13 11.14 10.35
CA PHE A 245 -9.46 11.65 10.68
C PHE A 245 -10.48 10.57 10.34
N GLN A 246 -11.52 10.55 11.15
CA GLN A 246 -12.69 9.75 10.88
C GLN A 246 -13.56 10.53 9.91
N SER A 247 -13.66 10.05 8.67
CA SER A 247 -14.70 10.51 7.75
C SER A 247 -15.91 9.61 7.91
N GLY A 248 -17.10 10.20 7.88
CA GLY A 248 -18.35 9.48 8.05
C GLY A 248 -19.29 9.78 6.91
N THR A 249 -19.82 8.76 6.23
CA THR A 249 -20.97 8.92 5.34
C THR A 249 -22.17 8.24 5.97
N SER A 250 -23.27 8.98 6.12
CA SER A 250 -24.55 8.39 6.51
C SER A 250 -25.19 7.76 5.28
N LYS A 251 -25.41 6.44 5.31
CA LYS A 251 -26.30 5.75 4.38
C LYS A 251 -27.43 5.11 5.19
N ASN A 252 -28.67 5.40 4.81
CA ASN A 252 -29.86 4.86 5.47
C ASN A 252 -29.93 5.09 7.00
N GLY A 253 -29.28 6.15 7.51
CA GLY A 253 -29.22 6.44 8.95
C GLY A 253 -28.10 5.71 9.69
N GLU A 254 -27.33 4.84 9.05
CA GLU A 254 -26.10 4.26 9.60
C GLU A 254 -24.88 5.11 9.21
N LEU A 255 -24.13 5.54 10.23
CA LEU A 255 -22.86 6.25 10.05
C LEU A 255 -21.76 5.22 9.75
N HIS A 256 -21.34 5.15 8.49
CA HIS A 256 -20.15 4.39 8.12
C HIS A 256 -18.92 5.28 8.33
N VAL A 257 -18.13 4.95 9.36
CA VAL A 257 -16.89 5.66 9.68
C VAL A 257 -15.72 4.96 8.98
N PHE A 258 -14.99 5.71 8.16
CA PHE A 258 -13.74 5.27 7.55
C PHE A 258 -12.60 6.10 8.12
N ASN A 259 -11.50 5.42 8.46
CA ASN A 259 -10.26 6.10 8.85
C ASN A 259 -9.54 6.51 7.57
N ASN A 260 -9.54 7.80 7.27
CA ASN A 260 -8.75 8.34 6.17
C ASN A 260 -7.37 8.74 6.67
N TRP A 261 -6.37 8.49 5.82
CA TRP A 261 -4.97 8.74 6.09
C TRP A 261 -4.46 9.68 5.02
N ASP A 262 -4.26 10.93 5.39
CA ASP A 262 -3.69 11.92 4.48
C ASP A 262 -2.26 12.21 4.88
N ILE A 263 -1.36 12.26 3.88
CA ILE A 263 0.03 12.66 4.10
C ILE A 263 0.04 14.11 4.58
N ILE A 264 0.69 14.36 5.71
CA ILE A 264 0.99 15.71 6.22
C ILE A 264 2.33 16.18 5.64
N ASP A 265 3.36 15.35 5.81
CA ASP A 265 4.72 15.64 5.36
C ASP A 265 5.53 14.34 5.24
N CYS A 266 6.62 14.37 4.49
CA CYS A 266 7.60 13.29 4.47
C CYS A 266 9.03 13.81 4.35
N LYS A 267 9.98 13.02 4.85
CA LYS A 267 11.40 13.35 4.85
C LYS A 267 12.23 12.11 4.50
N LEU A 268 13.12 12.25 3.53
CA LEU A 268 14.22 11.29 3.40
C LEU A 268 15.04 11.34 4.69
N ILE A 269 15.39 10.17 5.18
CA ILE A 269 16.21 9.98 6.36
C ILE A 269 17.27 8.95 6.01
N GLU A 270 18.48 9.12 6.53
CA GLU A 270 19.63 8.30 6.15
C GLU A 270 20.37 7.79 7.39
N GLY A 271 21.21 6.78 7.19
CA GLY A 271 21.98 6.14 8.23
C GLY A 271 21.14 5.17 9.08
N ARG A 272 21.71 4.71 10.19
CA ARG A 272 21.10 3.67 11.05
C ARG A 272 20.31 4.23 12.24
N SER A 273 20.47 5.52 12.51
CA SER A 273 19.84 6.21 13.64
C SER A 273 19.74 7.69 13.35
N THR A 274 18.56 8.27 13.54
CA THR A 274 18.34 9.71 13.39
C THR A 274 17.22 10.21 14.29
N THR A 275 17.15 11.53 14.48
CA THR A 275 15.99 12.20 15.04
C THR A 275 15.26 12.90 13.90
N VAL A 276 14.00 12.50 13.65
CA VAL A 276 13.13 13.16 12.67
C VAL A 276 12.13 14.05 13.38
N GLU A 277 11.91 15.24 12.83
CA GLU A 277 11.01 16.25 13.40
C GLU A 277 9.97 16.69 12.38
N PHE A 278 8.74 16.94 12.82
CA PHE A 278 7.66 17.48 11.99
C PHE A 278 6.94 18.60 12.73
N ASP A 279 6.73 19.73 12.07
CA ASP A 279 5.90 20.81 12.58
C ASP A 279 4.47 20.61 12.06
N THR A 280 3.47 20.57 12.95
CA THR A 280 2.06 20.41 12.56
C THR A 280 1.12 21.21 13.45
N ASN A 281 0.06 21.78 12.87
CA ASN A 281 -1.05 22.42 13.58
C ASN A 281 -2.33 21.57 13.56
N LEU A 282 -2.25 20.31 13.11
CA LEU A 282 -3.44 19.47 12.96
C LEU A 282 -3.95 18.96 14.31
N LEU A 283 -3.05 18.69 15.26
CA LEU A 283 -3.40 18.26 16.62
C LEU A 283 -4.13 19.36 17.43
N THR A 284 -3.96 20.62 17.05
CA THR A 284 -4.64 21.76 17.70
C THR A 284 -5.99 22.09 17.05
N LYS A 285 -6.33 21.47 15.90
CA LYS A 285 -7.54 21.73 15.10
C LYS A 285 -8.61 20.64 15.19
N GLY A 286 -8.53 19.75 16.18
CA GLY A 286 -9.54 18.72 16.41
C GLY A 286 -9.15 17.31 15.97
N ASN A 287 -7.97 17.10 15.36
CA ASN A 287 -7.43 15.75 15.22
C ASN A 287 -6.86 15.29 16.56
N SER A 288 -7.29 14.13 17.04
CA SER A 288 -6.80 13.54 18.28
C SER A 288 -5.51 12.73 18.10
N SER A 289 -5.14 12.40 16.87
CA SER A 289 -3.93 11.65 16.59
C SER A 289 -3.29 11.95 15.24
N VAL A 290 -2.00 11.64 15.17
CA VAL A 290 -1.23 11.51 13.94
C VAL A 290 -0.43 10.21 13.98
N ASP A 291 -0.14 9.65 12.81
CA ASP A 291 0.65 8.43 12.66
C ASP A 291 1.97 8.75 11.96
N LEU A 292 3.08 8.27 12.50
CA LEU A 292 4.37 8.26 11.81
C LEU A 292 4.60 6.88 11.21
N ARG A 293 4.89 6.82 9.91
CA ARG A 293 5.42 5.65 9.24
C ARG A 293 6.88 5.87 8.88
N VAL A 294 7.71 4.87 9.14
CA VAL A 294 9.10 4.83 8.71
C VAL A 294 9.28 3.66 7.74
N LEU A 295 10.03 3.90 6.68
CA LEU A 295 10.54 2.89 5.75
C LEU A 295 12.05 2.77 5.93
N ASP A 296 12.53 1.54 6.04
CA ASP A 296 13.94 1.19 5.92
C ASP A 296 14.38 1.13 4.44
N VAL A 297 15.68 0.89 4.22
CA VAL A 297 16.29 0.76 2.88
C VAL A 297 15.81 -0.48 2.10
N HIS A 298 15.11 -1.40 2.75
CA HIS A 298 14.53 -2.61 2.15
C HIS A 298 13.01 -2.49 1.93
N GLY A 299 12.43 -1.34 2.25
CA GLY A 299 11.02 -1.03 2.05
C GLY A 299 10.09 -1.56 3.16
N ASN A 300 10.62 -2.07 4.27
CA ASN A 300 9.78 -2.51 5.39
C ASN A 300 9.27 -1.30 6.16
N LYS A 301 8.03 -1.43 6.64
CA LYS A 301 7.26 -0.33 7.20
C LYS A 301 7.08 -0.52 8.70
N LYS A 302 7.45 0.48 9.49
CA LYS A 302 7.10 0.58 10.92
C LYS A 302 6.22 1.79 11.17
N ASN A 303 5.12 1.60 11.89
CA ASN A 303 4.22 2.69 12.26
C ASN A 303 4.27 2.93 13.78
N THR A 304 4.08 4.18 14.19
CA THR A 304 3.74 4.55 15.57
C THR A 304 2.68 5.65 15.56
N ARG A 305 1.86 5.70 16.60
CA ARG A 305 0.81 6.72 16.75
C ARG A 305 1.14 7.68 17.87
N PHE A 306 0.97 8.97 17.61
CA PHE A 306 0.96 10.01 18.63
C PHE A 306 -0.50 10.41 18.90
N GLN A 307 -0.89 10.46 20.17
CA GLN A 307 -2.19 10.92 20.65
C GLN A 307 -1.97 12.05 21.65
N ASN A 308 -2.76 13.11 21.52
CA ASN A 308 -2.80 14.21 22.49
C ASN A 308 -3.73 13.87 23.66
#